data_AF-A0A938QKC5-F1
#
_entry.id   AF-A0A938QKC5-F1
#
_cell.length_a   1.000
_cell.length_b   1.000
_cell.length_c   1.000
_cell.angle_alpha   90.00
_cell.angle_beta   90.00
_cell.angle_gamma   90.00
#
_symmetry.space_group_name_H-M   'P 1'
#
loop_
_entity.id
_entity.type
_entity.pdbx_description
1 polymer ?
#
loop_
_entity_poly.entity_id
_entity_poly.type
_entity_poly.pdbx_seq_one_letter_code
_entity_poly.pdbx_strand_id
1 'polypeptide(L)'
;MPRFFRDRTLPARCPFCRGEISPPAPVEGGLWYEFDGGFCRCGAVYALDPTARNGGAVLLQAMLMACGGDMDKVLSLSPDTDYDEGHVHRYDGLNHRLEPQAFGTLYFIRLREESGSGHSDM
;
A
#
# COMPACT_ATOMS: atom_id res chain seq x y z
N MET A 1 -15.55 -25.13 -31.68
CA MET A 1 -14.84 -25.17 -30.39
C MET A 1 -14.97 -23.81 -29.73
N PRO A 2 -15.69 -23.65 -28.61
CA PRO A 2 -15.67 -22.39 -27.89
C PRO A 2 -14.33 -22.29 -27.14
N ARG A 3 -13.58 -21.20 -27.40
CA ARG A 3 -12.42 -20.84 -26.58
C ARG A 3 -12.98 -20.45 -25.21
N PHE A 4 -12.78 -21.31 -24.21
CA PHE A 4 -13.00 -20.94 -22.81
C PHE A 4 -12.11 -19.72 -22.51
N PHE A 5 -12.72 -18.53 -22.47
CA PHE A 5 -12.13 -17.38 -21.82
C PHE A 5 -11.96 -17.79 -20.35
N ARG A 6 -10.75 -18.24 -19.99
CA ARG A 6 -10.40 -18.40 -18.58
C ARG A 6 -10.49 -17.01 -17.99
N ASP A 7 -11.34 -16.83 -16.99
CA ASP A 7 -11.28 -15.67 -16.12
C ASP A 7 -9.84 -15.60 -15.58
N ARG A 8 -9.10 -14.56 -16.00
CA ARG A 8 -7.69 -14.32 -15.59
C ARG A 8 -7.63 -13.34 -14.42
N THR A 9 -8.77 -13.02 -13.81
CA THR A 9 -8.79 -12.14 -12.65
C THR A 9 -8.18 -12.83 -11.44
N LEU A 10 -7.42 -12.10 -10.65
CA LEU A 10 -6.85 -12.58 -9.40
C LEU A 10 -7.32 -11.70 -8.24
N PRO A 11 -7.46 -12.24 -7.01
CA PRO A 11 -7.73 -11.41 -5.84
C PRO A 11 -6.57 -10.45 -5.55
N ALA A 12 -6.89 -9.25 -5.09
CA ALA A 12 -5.89 -8.32 -4.58
C ALA A 12 -5.35 -8.83 -3.24
N ARG A 13 -4.03 -9.03 -3.15
CA ARG A 13 -3.36 -9.59 -1.97
C ARG A 13 -2.21 -8.71 -1.54
N CYS A 14 -2.00 -8.62 -0.23
CA CYS A 14 -0.85 -7.92 0.34
C CYS A 14 0.45 -8.60 -0.12
N PRO A 15 1.45 -7.85 -0.61
CA PRO A 15 2.72 -8.42 -1.07
C PRO A 15 3.53 -9.06 0.06
N PHE A 16 3.32 -8.63 1.30
CA PHE A 16 4.09 -9.10 2.46
C PHE A 16 3.51 -10.38 3.09
N CYS A 17 2.21 -10.41 3.38
CA CYS A 17 1.59 -11.55 4.07
C CYS A 17 0.72 -12.44 3.17
N ARG A 18 0.51 -12.06 1.90
CA ARG A 18 -0.33 -12.75 0.90
C ARG A 18 -1.82 -12.88 1.28
N GLY A 19 -2.23 -12.26 2.38
CA GLY A 19 -3.64 -12.11 2.76
C GLY A 19 -4.37 -11.24 1.75
N GLU A 20 -5.64 -11.56 1.47
CA GLU A 20 -6.52 -10.66 0.72
C GLU A 20 -6.69 -9.36 1.50
N ILE A 21 -6.66 -8.25 0.78
CA ILE A 21 -6.86 -6.91 1.33
C ILE A 21 -8.34 -6.53 1.22
N SER A 22 -8.76 -5.53 1.98
CA SER A 22 -10.05 -4.89 1.74
C SER A 22 -9.97 -3.96 0.52
N PRO A 23 -11.09 -3.63 -0.13
CA PRO A 23 -11.12 -2.54 -1.11
C PRO A 23 -10.53 -1.25 -0.52
N PRO A 24 -9.66 -0.53 -1.27
CA PRO A 24 -9.26 0.82 -0.89
C PRO A 24 -10.50 1.69 -0.69
N ALA A 25 -10.47 2.53 0.34
CA ALA A 25 -11.55 3.44 0.68
C ALA A 25 -10.96 4.80 1.08
N PRO A 26 -11.79 5.87 1.14
CA PRO A 26 -11.35 7.15 1.64
C PRO A 26 -10.74 7.00 3.04
N VAL A 27 -9.55 7.56 3.23
CA VAL A 27 -8.82 7.48 4.50
C VAL A 27 -9.20 8.69 5.37
N GLU A 28 -9.60 8.43 6.61
CA GLU A 28 -9.88 9.49 7.58
C GLU A 28 -8.56 10.04 8.17
N GLY A 29 -8.42 11.37 8.28
CA GLY A 29 -7.27 11.96 8.98
C GLY A 29 -6.78 13.35 8.56
N GLY A 30 -7.49 14.07 7.68
CA GLY A 30 -7.26 15.51 7.44
C GLY A 30 -6.77 15.83 6.03
N LEU A 31 -6.06 16.97 5.88
CA LEU A 31 -5.65 17.57 4.59
C LEU A 31 -4.58 16.77 3.82
N TRP A 32 -3.99 15.74 4.42
CA TRP A 32 -2.85 15.01 3.86
C TRP A 32 -3.22 13.80 3.00
N TYR A 33 -4.48 13.37 3.04
CA TYR A 33 -4.95 12.15 2.37
C TYR A 33 -5.90 12.51 1.23
N GLU A 34 -5.47 12.25 0.00
CA GLU A 34 -6.23 12.54 -1.23
C GLU A 34 -6.57 11.27 -2.03
N PHE A 35 -5.87 10.17 -1.76
CA PHE A 35 -6.05 8.88 -2.42
C PHE A 35 -6.79 7.89 -1.52
N ASP A 36 -7.54 6.97 -2.12
CA ASP A 36 -8.13 5.86 -1.37
C ASP A 36 -7.04 4.89 -0.90
N GLY A 37 -7.22 4.31 0.29
CA GLY A 37 -6.23 3.43 0.90
C GLY A 37 -6.84 2.46 1.90
N GLY A 38 -5.98 1.79 2.66
CA GLY A 38 -6.39 0.88 3.71
C GLY A 38 -5.25 0.24 4.48
N PHE A 39 -5.61 -0.67 5.37
CA PHE A 39 -4.70 -1.34 6.30
C PHE A 39 -4.80 -2.85 6.12
N CYS A 40 -3.65 -3.52 6.12
CA CYS A 40 -3.56 -4.97 6.14
C CYS A 40 -3.31 -5.45 7.57
N ARG A 41 -3.90 -6.61 7.93
CA ARG A 41 -3.71 -7.27 9.24
C ARG A 41 -2.26 -7.58 9.62
N CYS A 42 -1.33 -7.53 8.67
CA CYS A 42 0.09 -7.76 8.92
C CYS A 42 0.89 -6.49 9.27
N GLY A 43 0.20 -5.37 9.48
CA GLY A 43 0.81 -4.07 9.80
C GLY A 43 1.19 -3.25 8.57
N ALA A 44 1.03 -3.77 7.36
CA ALA A 44 1.22 -2.99 6.14
C ALA A 44 0.02 -2.05 5.87
N VAL A 45 0.31 -0.86 5.40
CA VAL A 45 -0.66 0.11 4.85
C VAL A 45 -0.54 0.16 3.34
N TYR A 46 -1.63 0.54 2.68
CA TYR A 46 -1.62 0.73 1.24
C TYR A 46 -2.45 1.91 0.77
N ALA A 47 -2.07 2.48 -0.37
CA ALA A 47 -2.80 3.53 -1.08
C ALA A 47 -2.91 3.18 -2.58
N LEU A 48 -4.00 3.63 -3.20
CA LEU A 48 -4.34 3.36 -4.60
C LEU A 48 -3.95 4.52 -5.52
N ASP A 49 -3.14 4.23 -6.53
CA ASP A 49 -3.04 5.04 -7.74
C ASP A 49 -3.94 4.46 -8.82
N PRO A 50 -5.12 5.05 -9.10
CA PRO A 50 -6.02 4.52 -10.13
C PRO A 50 -5.47 4.75 -11.56
N THR A 51 -4.49 5.64 -11.73
CA THR A 51 -3.97 6.07 -13.04
C THR A 51 -2.59 5.50 -13.38
N ALA A 52 -1.87 4.95 -12.40
CA ALA A 52 -0.44 4.62 -12.48
C ALA A 52 0.45 5.78 -12.97
N ARG A 53 0.09 7.02 -12.64
CA ARG A 53 0.83 8.25 -13.00
C ARG A 53 1.19 9.11 -11.79
N ASN A 54 0.67 8.79 -10.61
CA ASN A 54 0.82 9.57 -9.37
C ASN A 54 1.68 8.83 -8.34
N GLY A 55 2.53 7.90 -8.78
CA GLY A 55 3.22 6.95 -7.90
C GLY A 55 3.95 7.59 -6.72
N GLY A 56 4.68 8.70 -6.93
CA GLY A 56 5.36 9.39 -5.84
C GLY A 56 4.41 9.96 -4.78
N ALA A 57 3.29 10.56 -5.20
CA ALA A 57 2.30 11.12 -4.29
C ALA A 57 1.55 10.02 -3.52
N VAL A 58 1.19 8.92 -4.19
CA VAL A 58 0.50 7.79 -3.58
C VAL A 58 1.42 7.03 -2.62
N LEU A 59 2.69 6.87 -2.97
CA LEU A 59 3.71 6.30 -2.08
C LEU A 59 3.87 7.16 -0.82
N LEU A 60 4.02 8.49 -0.98
CA LEU A 60 4.11 9.41 0.14
C LEU A 60 2.88 9.32 1.06
N GLN A 61 1.69 9.21 0.48
CA GLN A 61 0.47 8.99 1.27
C GLN A 61 0.55 7.68 2.06
N ALA A 62 0.93 6.57 1.45
CA ALA A 62 1.05 5.30 2.15
C ALA A 62 2.08 5.38 3.30
N MET A 63 3.18 6.12 3.12
CA MET A 63 4.16 6.37 4.18
C MET A 63 3.59 7.23 5.31
N LEU A 64 2.87 8.31 5.00
CA LEU A 64 2.19 9.15 6.00
C LEU A 64 1.18 8.33 6.80
N MET A 65 0.38 7.50 6.14
CA MET A 65 -0.55 6.59 6.82
C MET A 65 0.19 5.64 7.77
N ALA A 66 1.34 5.09 7.36
CA ALA A 66 2.17 4.23 8.21
C ALA A 66 2.71 4.97 9.43
N CYS A 67 3.07 6.24 9.26
CA CYS A 67 3.58 7.12 10.31
C CYS A 67 2.49 7.85 11.11
N GLY A 68 1.21 7.54 10.90
CA GLY A 68 0.11 8.20 11.61
C GLY A 68 -0.07 9.68 11.27
N GLY A 69 0.33 10.11 10.07
CA GLY A 69 0.25 11.51 9.61
C GLY A 69 1.45 12.38 9.97
N ASP A 70 2.50 11.81 10.57
CA ASP A 70 3.72 12.52 10.93
C ASP A 70 4.66 12.67 9.73
N MET A 71 4.67 13.87 9.12
CA MET A 71 5.54 14.20 7.98
C MET A 71 7.02 14.20 8.35
N ASP A 72 7.37 14.67 9.56
CA ASP A 72 8.77 14.74 9.98
C ASP A 72 9.34 13.33 10.11
N LYS A 73 8.54 12.40 10.66
CA LYS A 73 8.89 10.97 10.68
C LYS A 73 9.04 10.39 9.28
N VAL A 74 8.13 10.69 8.34
CA VAL A 74 8.25 10.21 6.96
C VAL A 74 9.56 10.67 6.31
N LEU A 75 9.94 11.93 6.52
CA LEU A 75 11.19 12.48 5.99
C LEU A 75 12.44 11.90 6.66
N SER A 76 12.33 11.27 7.82
CA SER A 76 13.44 10.59 8.49
C SER A 76 13.61 9.12 8.08
N LEU A 77 12.64 8.51 7.41
CA LEU A 77 12.69 7.10 7.03
C LEU A 77 13.61 6.84 5.84
N SER A 78 14.41 5.79 5.93
CA SER A 78 15.22 5.25 4.85
C SER A 78 14.61 3.96 4.28
N PRO A 79 14.49 3.84 2.95
CA PRO A 79 14.07 2.59 2.29
C PRO A 79 14.96 1.41 2.70
N ASP A 80 14.38 0.22 2.79
CA ASP A 80 15.01 -1.05 3.18
C ASP A 80 15.60 -1.09 4.61
N THR A 81 15.73 0.04 5.29
CA THR A 81 16.21 0.14 6.67
C THR A 81 15.03 0.25 7.63
N ASP A 82 14.17 1.24 7.41
CA ASP A 82 13.08 1.57 8.34
C ASP A 82 11.72 1.06 7.84
N TYR A 83 11.61 0.76 6.55
CA TYR A 83 10.39 0.23 5.96
C TYR A 83 10.66 -0.68 4.77
N ASP A 84 9.72 -1.60 4.52
CA ASP A 84 9.62 -2.35 3.28
C ASP A 84 8.57 -1.71 2.36
N GLU A 85 8.87 -1.60 1.08
CA GLU A 85 7.96 -1.15 0.02
C GLU A 85 7.51 -2.34 -0.84
N GLY A 86 6.25 -2.32 -1.29
CA GLY A 86 5.74 -3.31 -2.22
C GLY A 86 4.66 -2.74 -3.13
N HIS A 87 4.46 -3.36 -4.29
CA HIS A 87 3.46 -2.91 -5.25
C HIS A 87 2.60 -4.06 -5.74
N VAL A 88 1.32 -3.77 -5.94
CA VAL A 88 0.39 -4.65 -6.65
C VAL A 88 -0.14 -3.90 -7.86
N HIS A 89 0.33 -4.31 -9.03
CA HIS A 89 -0.07 -3.69 -10.30
C HIS A 89 -1.31 -4.34 -10.88
N ARG A 90 -1.90 -3.66 -11.87
CA ARG A 90 -3.04 -4.13 -12.64
C ARG A 90 -4.30 -4.30 -11.80
N TYR A 91 -4.47 -3.43 -10.82
CA TYR A 91 -5.63 -3.41 -9.94
C TYR A 91 -6.79 -2.65 -10.58
N ASP A 92 -7.95 -3.29 -10.63
CA ASP A 92 -9.23 -2.69 -11.00
C ASP A 92 -9.94 -2.22 -9.72
N GLY A 93 -10.06 -0.89 -9.58
CA GLY A 93 -10.72 -0.25 -8.44
C GLY A 93 -12.22 -0.46 -8.37
N LEU A 94 -12.89 -0.77 -9.48
CA LEU A 94 -14.34 -0.98 -9.51
C LEU A 94 -14.69 -2.41 -9.06
N ASN A 95 -13.93 -3.40 -9.55
CA ASN A 95 -14.21 -4.81 -9.30
C ASN A 95 -13.39 -5.41 -8.14
N HIS A 96 -12.46 -4.66 -7.56
CA HIS A 96 -11.55 -5.11 -6.50
C HIS A 96 -10.77 -6.38 -6.89
N ARG A 97 -10.22 -6.41 -8.10
CA ARG A 97 -9.50 -7.56 -8.66
C ARG A 97 -8.29 -7.11 -9.44
N LEU A 98 -7.35 -8.03 -9.65
CA LEU A 98 -6.25 -7.83 -10.57
C LEU A 98 -6.66 -8.33 -11.95
N GLU A 99 -6.63 -7.44 -12.95
CA GLU A 99 -7.05 -7.75 -14.31
C GLU A 99 -5.97 -7.35 -15.32
N PRO A 100 -5.67 -8.15 -16.35
CA PRO A 100 -4.59 -7.84 -17.30
C PRO A 100 -4.62 -6.44 -17.94
N GLN A 101 -5.82 -5.89 -18.11
CA GLN A 101 -6.06 -4.61 -18.78
C GLN A 101 -6.22 -3.42 -17.82
N ALA A 102 -6.21 -3.66 -16.50
CA ALA A 102 -6.33 -2.60 -15.51
C ALA A 102 -5.01 -1.85 -15.34
N PHE A 103 -5.10 -0.56 -15.03
CA PHE A 103 -3.95 0.32 -14.86
C PHE A 103 -3.61 0.60 -13.40
N GLY A 104 -4.54 0.38 -12.46
CA GLY A 104 -4.36 0.74 -11.08
C GLY A 104 -3.15 0.07 -10.44
N THR A 105 -2.47 0.80 -9.56
CA THR A 105 -1.38 0.27 -8.75
C THR A 105 -1.65 0.57 -7.28
N LEU A 106 -1.58 -0.47 -6.45
CA LEU A 106 -1.58 -0.32 -5.00
C LEU A 106 -0.13 -0.26 -4.52
N TYR A 107 0.18 0.78 -3.78
CA TYR A 107 1.48 0.98 -3.12
C TYR A 107 1.35 0.55 -1.68
N PHE A 108 2.25 -0.31 -1.21
CA PHE A 108 2.26 -0.85 0.14
C PHE A 108 3.50 -0.39 0.88
N ILE A 109 3.30 0.04 2.13
CA ILE A 109 4.38 0.35 3.07
C ILE A 109 4.19 -0.50 4.33
N ARG A 110 5.27 -1.10 4.81
CA ARG A 110 5.31 -1.76 6.11
C ARG A 110 6.53 -1.27 6.87
N LEU A 111 6.30 -0.54 7.95
CA LEU A 111 7.38 -0.14 8.86
C LEU A 111 8.04 -1.39 9.45
N ARG A 112 9.36 -1.37 9.53
CA ARG A 112 10.10 -2.33 10.36
C ARG A 112 9.96 -1.91 11.80
N GLU A 113 9.83 -2.87 12.71
CA GLU A 113 9.97 -2.56 14.13
C GLU A 113 11.37 -2.00 14.35
N GLU A 114 11.47 -0.82 14.97
CA GLU A 114 12.73 -0.40 15.54
C GLU A 114 13.19 -1.53 16.46
N SER A 115 14.38 -2.07 16.19
CA SER A 115 15.02 -3.01 17.10
C SER A 115 15.28 -2.26 18.39
N GLY A 116 14.33 -2.30 19.33
CA GLY A 116 14.37 -1.50 20.53
C GLY A 116 15.61 -1.78 21.38
N SER A 117 16.03 -0.74 22.08
CA SER A 117 16.90 -0.73 23.28
C SER A 117 18.42 -0.91 23.07
N GLY A 118 19.06 0.22 22.74
CA GLY A 118 20.48 0.47 23.00
C GLY A 118 20.71 1.73 23.82
N HIS A 119 19.82 2.06 24.76
CA HIS A 119 20.08 3.10 25.76
C HIS A 119 19.51 2.68 27.11
N SER A 120 20.27 1.84 27.82
CA SER A 120 20.25 1.80 29.27
C SER A 120 21.32 2.77 29.75
N ASP A 121 20.88 3.80 30.46
CA ASP A 121 21.68 4.80 31.15
C ASP A 121 22.90 4.21 31.86
N MET A 122 24.07 4.83 31.68
CA MET A 122 25.13 4.98 32.69
C MET A 122 26.08 6.11 32.30
#